data_AF-A0A2P8IDA3-F1
#
_entry.id   AF-A0A2P8IDA3-F1
#
_cell.length_a   1.000
_cell.length_b   1.000
_cell.length_c   1.000
_cell.angle_alpha   90.00
_cell.angle_beta   90.00
_cell.angle_gamma   90.00
#
_symmetry.space_group_name_H-M   'P 1'
#
loop_
_entity.id
_entity.type
_entity.pdbx_description
1 polymer ?
#
loop_
_entity_poly.entity_id
_entity_poly.type
_entity_poly.pdbx_seq_one_letter_code
_entity_poly.pdbx_strand_id
1 'polypeptide(L)'
;MRGLLASSPRLGLPPLPVVAWPEPSEDEERDVCAGLHWTTRALVGWAAGRAFARVDDEPTDTDRAWVGEHHRGAAQLHRVDPRQGLTDVDYTALAELSRAA
;
A
#
# COMPACT_ATOMS: atom_id res chain seq x y z
N MET A 1 7.75 -17.65 -4.02
CA MET A 1 6.65 -17.52 -3.01
C MET A 1 7.01 -16.48 -1.96
N ARG A 2 6.59 -15.22 -2.14
CA ARG A 2 6.53 -14.25 -1.03
C ARG A 2 5.07 -14.07 -0.66
N GLY A 3 4.58 -14.88 0.26
CA GLY A 3 3.28 -14.67 0.90
C GLY A 3 3.51 -13.86 2.17
N LEU A 4 2.93 -12.66 2.27
CA LEU A 4 2.88 -11.95 3.55
C LEU A 4 1.93 -12.74 4.46
N LEU A 5 2.42 -13.23 5.60
CA LEU A 5 1.63 -13.93 6.59
C LEU A 5 0.60 -12.96 7.19
N ALA A 6 -0.67 -13.09 6.82
CA ALA A 6 -1.76 -12.38 7.48
C ALA A 6 -1.97 -12.96 8.89
N SER A 7 -1.67 -12.18 9.93
CA SER A 7 -1.90 -12.52 11.34
C SER A 7 -3.37 -12.39 11.76
N SER A 8 -4.33 -12.67 10.87
CA SER A 8 -5.77 -12.53 11.14
C SER A 8 -6.30 -13.41 12.29
N PRO A 9 -5.97 -14.72 12.40
CA PRO A 9 -6.63 -15.59 13.37
C PRO A 9 -6.26 -15.28 14.83
N ARG A 10 -5.03 -14.82 15.08
CA ARG A 10 -4.56 -14.48 16.44
C ARG A 10 -5.19 -13.21 16.99
N LEU A 11 -5.72 -12.36 16.11
CA LEU A 11 -6.35 -11.09 16.46
C LEU A 11 -7.89 -11.18 16.50
N GLY A 12 -8.47 -12.38 16.33
CA GLY A 12 -9.92 -12.56 16.26
C GLY A 12 -10.57 -11.89 15.04
N LEU A 13 -9.77 -11.50 14.05
CA LEU A 13 -10.26 -10.88 12.82
C LEU A 13 -10.80 -11.95 11.87
N PRO A 14 -11.85 -11.64 11.08
CA PRO A 14 -12.23 -12.51 9.98
C PRO A 14 -11.04 -12.68 9.02
N PRO A 15 -11.00 -13.76 8.22
CA PRO A 15 -10.02 -13.89 7.16
C PRO A 15 -10.03 -12.64 6.29
N LEU A 16 -8.90 -11.93 6.26
CA LEU A 16 -8.76 -10.72 5.45
C LEU A 16 -8.32 -11.12 4.04
N PRO A 17 -8.79 -10.42 2.99
CA PRO A 17 -8.28 -10.61 1.64
C PRO A 17 -6.76 -10.42 1.61
N VAL A 18 -6.06 -11.38 0.98
CA VAL A 18 -4.60 -11.32 0.80
C VAL A 18 -4.30 -11.03 -0.66
N VAL A 19 -3.42 -10.08 -0.90
CA VAL A 19 -2.89 -9.80 -2.24
C VAL A 19 -1.81 -10.82 -2.55
N ALA A 20 -1.99 -11.59 -3.62
CA ALA A 20 -0.93 -12.43 -4.17
C ALA A 20 0.01 -11.56 -4.99
N TRP A 21 1.29 -11.52 -4.63
CA TRP A 21 2.28 -10.76 -5.37
C TRP A 21 2.62 -11.44 -6.71
N PRO A 22 2.73 -10.67 -7.81
CA PRO A 22 3.20 -11.21 -9.07
C PRO A 22 4.68 -11.61 -8.95
N GLU A 23 5.14 -12.42 -9.90
CA GLU A 23 6.58 -12.61 -10.08
C GLU A 23 7.22 -11.29 -10.57
N PRO A 24 8.49 -11.02 -10.22
CA PRO A 24 9.18 -9.82 -10.63
C PRO A 24 9.18 -9.65 -12.15
N SER A 25 9.06 -8.41 -12.60
CA SER A 25 9.11 -8.04 -14.02
C SER A 25 10.26 -7.08 -14.28
N GLU A 26 10.74 -7.00 -15.53
CA GLU A 26 11.77 -6.03 -15.92
C GLU A 26 11.35 -4.58 -15.62
N ASP A 27 10.06 -4.30 -15.72
CA ASP A 27 9.47 -3.02 -15.36
C ASP A 27 9.65 -2.70 -13.86
N GLU A 28 9.40 -3.69 -13.00
CA GLU A 28 9.60 -3.57 -11.55
C GLU A 28 11.08 -3.35 -11.22
N GLU A 29 11.98 -4.09 -11.88
CA GLU A 29 13.42 -3.92 -11.67
C GLU A 29 13.89 -2.51 -12.03
N ARG A 30 13.38 -1.95 -13.14
CA ARG A 30 13.70 -0.56 -13.53
C ARG A 30 13.13 0.45 -12.54
N ASP A 31 11.90 0.24 -12.08
CA ASP A 31 11.27 1.11 -11.09
C ASP A 31 12.05 1.11 -9.77
N VAL A 32 12.48 -0.07 -9.29
CA VAL A 32 13.31 -0.21 -8.10
C VAL A 32 14.66 0.49 -8.29
N CYS A 33 15.29 0.35 -9.46
CA CYS A 33 16.51 1.09 -9.79
C CYS A 33 16.29 2.62 -9.79
N ALA A 34 15.09 3.08 -10.13
CA ALA A 34 14.69 4.48 -10.08
C ALA A 34 14.26 4.96 -8.67
N GLY A 35 14.32 4.08 -7.66
CA GLY A 35 14.01 4.40 -6.27
C GLY A 35 12.55 4.19 -5.87
N LEU A 36 11.75 3.51 -6.69
CA LEU A 36 10.39 3.12 -6.34
C LEU A 36 10.41 1.92 -5.38
N HIS A 37 9.50 1.90 -4.41
CA HIS A 37 9.34 0.74 -3.55
C HIS A 37 8.81 -0.46 -4.34
N TRP A 38 9.36 -1.65 -4.09
CA TRP A 38 9.08 -2.87 -4.86
C TRP A 38 7.59 -3.28 -4.86
N THR A 39 6.82 -2.90 -3.84
CA THR A 39 5.37 -3.18 -3.78
C THR A 39 4.50 -2.16 -4.51
N THR A 40 5.02 -0.96 -4.82
CA THR A 40 4.19 0.18 -5.25
C THR A 40 3.48 -0.10 -6.58
N ARG A 41 4.20 -0.56 -7.62
CA ARG A 41 3.60 -0.91 -8.91
C ARG A 41 2.54 -2.00 -8.78
N ALA A 42 2.85 -3.07 -8.05
CA ALA A 42 1.96 -4.20 -7.91
C ALA A 42 0.67 -3.83 -7.14
N LEU A 43 0.76 -2.96 -6.12
CA LEU A 43 -0.42 -2.45 -5.40
C LEU A 43 -1.31 -1.59 -6.29
N VAL A 44 -0.74 -0.69 -7.08
CA VAL A 44 -1.51 0.14 -8.03
C VAL A 44 -2.18 -0.73 -9.09
N GLY A 45 -1.47 -1.72 -9.63
CA GLY A 45 -2.03 -2.71 -10.56
C GLY A 45 -3.18 -3.50 -9.94
N TRP A 46 -3.02 -3.96 -8.69
CA TRP A 46 -4.06 -4.70 -7.97
C TRP A 46 -5.29 -3.83 -7.63
N ALA A 47 -5.08 -2.56 -7.29
CA ALA A 47 -6.16 -1.60 -7.05
C ALA A 47 -7.01 -1.38 -8.30
N ALA A 48 -6.42 -1.48 -9.50
CA ALA A 48 -7.12 -1.42 -10.80
C ALA A 48 -8.07 -0.21 -10.90
N GLY A 49 -7.59 0.97 -10.46
CA GLY A 49 -8.36 2.22 -10.45
C GLY A 49 -9.30 2.40 -9.26
N ARG A 50 -9.51 1.39 -8.41
CA ARG A 50 -10.28 1.55 -7.16
C ARG A 50 -9.53 2.43 -6.16
N ALA A 51 -10.27 3.11 -5.30
CA ALA A 51 -9.67 3.83 -4.19
C ALA A 51 -8.92 2.86 -3.25
N PHE A 52 -7.72 3.24 -2.79
CA PHE A 52 -6.97 2.42 -1.83
C PHE A 52 -6.09 3.24 -0.89
N ALA A 53 -5.85 2.69 0.31
CA ALA A 53 -4.81 3.17 1.22
C ALA A 53 -3.71 2.12 1.35
N ARG A 54 -2.44 2.54 1.29
CA ARG A 54 -1.28 1.75 1.73
C ARG A 54 -0.84 2.29 3.08
N VAL A 55 -0.93 1.49 4.13
CA VAL A 55 -0.56 1.86 5.51
C VAL A 55 0.65 1.01 5.91
N ASP A 56 1.81 1.64 6.02
CA ASP A 56 3.11 0.96 6.05
C ASP A 56 4.18 1.95 6.55
N ASP A 57 5.33 1.51 7.06
CA ASP A 57 6.42 2.39 7.51
C ASP A 57 7.44 2.74 6.41
N GLU A 58 7.38 2.04 5.28
CA GLU A 58 8.30 2.15 4.15
C GLU A 58 7.94 3.16 3.03
N PRO A 59 6.68 3.61 2.81
CA PRO A 59 6.36 4.49 1.68
C PRO A 59 7.16 5.80 1.68
N THR A 60 7.69 6.16 0.52
CA THR A 60 8.52 7.35 0.29
C THR A 60 7.80 8.42 -0.53
N ASP A 61 8.40 9.60 -0.67
CA ASP A 61 7.87 10.65 -1.55
C ASP A 61 7.95 10.26 -3.04
N THR A 62 8.94 9.44 -3.42
CA THR A 62 9.02 8.84 -4.77
C THR A 62 7.79 7.98 -5.06
N ASP A 63 7.37 7.16 -4.08
CA ASP A 63 6.16 6.34 -4.22
C ASP A 63 4.91 7.21 -4.37
N ARG A 64 4.81 8.29 -3.58
CA ARG A 64 3.66 9.22 -3.66
C ARG A 64 3.56 9.88 -5.03
N ALA A 65 4.67 10.37 -5.56
CA ALA A 65 4.72 10.99 -6.88
C ALA A 65 4.33 9.98 -7.98
N TRP A 66 4.94 8.80 -7.95
CA TRP A 66 4.65 7.75 -8.93
C TRP A 66 3.18 7.32 -8.90
N VAL A 67 2.60 7.12 -7.71
CA VAL A 67 1.18 6.76 -7.58
C VAL A 67 0.26 7.87 -8.10
N GLY A 68 0.59 9.15 -7.84
CA GLY A 68 -0.18 10.28 -8.36
C GLY A 68 -0.20 10.37 -9.89
N GLU A 69 0.87 9.93 -10.55
CA GLU A 69 0.95 9.88 -12.02
C GLU A 69 0.27 8.65 -12.63
N HIS A 70 0.32 7.50 -11.93
CA HIS A 70 -0.06 6.20 -12.50
C HIS A 70 -1.42 5.67 -12.03
N HIS A 71 -2.00 6.24 -10.97
CA HIS A 71 -3.31 5.81 -10.45
C HIS A 71 -4.36 6.91 -10.56
N ARG A 72 -5.43 6.65 -11.32
CA ARG A 72 -6.51 7.63 -11.52
C ARG A 72 -7.52 7.70 -10.37
N GLY A 73 -7.59 6.66 -9.54
CA GLY A 73 -8.46 6.64 -8.37
C GLY A 73 -7.84 7.39 -7.18
N ALA A 74 -8.60 7.56 -6.11
CA ALA A 74 -8.04 8.09 -4.87
C ALA A 74 -7.02 7.11 -4.29
N ALA A 75 -5.81 7.59 -3.98
CA ALA A 75 -4.78 6.79 -3.33
C ALA A 75 -4.16 7.54 -2.17
N GLN A 76 -4.05 6.88 -1.03
CA GLN A 76 -3.39 7.43 0.16
C GLN A 76 -2.26 6.50 0.61
N LEU A 77 -1.03 7.00 0.53
CA LEU A 77 0.14 6.30 1.09
C LEU A 77 0.35 6.87 2.49
N HIS A 78 -0.03 6.14 3.53
CA HIS A 78 0.09 6.60 4.91
C HIS A 78 1.30 5.96 5.58
N ARG A 79 2.28 6.80 5.96
CA ARG A 79 3.50 6.32 6.61
C ARG A 79 3.29 6.24 8.12
N VAL A 80 3.53 5.08 8.72
CA VAL A 80 3.37 4.85 10.18
C VAL A 80 4.74 4.71 10.85
N ASP A 81 4.89 5.20 12.08
CA ASP A 81 6.06 4.86 12.91
C ASP A 81 5.89 3.43 13.45
N PRO A 82 6.73 2.47 13.06
CA PRO A 82 6.58 1.06 13.46
C PRO A 82 6.76 0.85 14.97
N ARG A 83 7.35 1.82 15.69
CA ARG A 83 7.52 1.75 17.16
C ARG A 83 6.24 2.11 17.90
N GLN A 84 5.36 2.90 17.27
CA GLN A 84 4.13 3.41 17.87
C GLN A 84 2.91 2.65 17.34
N GLY A 85 2.98 2.12 16.11
CA GLY A 85 1.84 1.54 15.43
C GLY A 85 0.82 2.62 15.05
N LEU A 86 -0.41 2.21 14.76
CA LEU A 86 -1.49 3.12 14.41
C LEU A 86 -2.05 3.85 15.64
N THR A 87 -2.20 5.15 15.50
CA THR A 87 -2.77 6.07 16.49
C THR A 87 -4.06 6.70 15.99
N ASP A 88 -4.79 7.39 16.86
CA ASP A 88 -6.01 8.13 16.49
C ASP A 88 -5.77 9.19 15.40
N VAL A 89 -4.56 9.76 15.35
CA VAL A 89 -4.16 10.71 14.30
C VAL A 89 -4.09 10.01 12.95
N ASP A 90 -3.55 8.79 12.90
CA ASP A 90 -3.46 8.00 11.68
C ASP A 90 -4.84 7.61 11.17
N TYR A 91 -5.74 7.17 12.06
CA TYR A 91 -7.12 6.86 11.70
C TYR A 91 -7.88 8.09 11.19
N THR A 92 -7.65 9.27 11.79
CA THR A 92 -8.25 10.52 11.33
C THR A 92 -7.76 10.88 9.92
N ALA A 93 -6.45 10.73 9.66
CA ALA A 93 -5.89 10.97 8.34
C ALA A 93 -6.45 10.00 7.28
N LEU A 94 -6.64 8.73 7.64
CA LEU A 94 -7.19 7.71 6.74
C LEU A 94 -8.70 7.88 6.47
N ALA A 95 -9.43 8.54 7.36
CA ALA A 95 -10.86 8.80 7.19
C ALA A 95 -11.17 9.75 6.03
N GLU A 96 -10.20 10.51 5.54
CA GLU A 96 -10.41 11.37 4.36
C GLU A 96 -10.60 10.53 3.08
N LEU A 97 -9.84 9.43 2.93
CA LEU A 97 -10.00 8.53 1.80
C LEU A 97 -11.38 7.85 1.79
N SER A 98 -11.86 7.41 2.95
CA SER A 98 -13.15 6.70 3.04
C SER A 98 -14.36 7.57 2.73
N ARG A 99 -14.20 8.90 2.77
CA ARG A 99 -15.23 9.86 2.34
C ARG A 99 -15.18 10.18 0.85
N ALA A 100 -14.06 9.90 0.19
CA ALA A 100 -13.84 10.17 -1.23
C ALA A 100 -14.08 8.96 -2.15
N ALA A 101 -14.34 7.79 -1.58
CA ALA A 101 -14.51 6.49 -2.26
C ALA A 101 -15.97 6.09 -2.45
#